data_AF-A0A950N440-F1
#
_entry.id   AF-A0A950N440-F1
#
_cell.length_a   1.000
_cell.length_b   1.000
_cell.length_c   1.000
_cell.angle_alpha   90.00
_cell.angle_beta   90.00
_cell.angle_gamma   90.00
#
_symmetry.space_group_name_H-M   'P 1'
#
loop_
_entity.id
_entity.type
_entity.pdbx_description
1 polymer ?
#
loop_
_entity_poly.entity_id
_entity_poly.type
_entity_poly.pdbx_seq_one_letter_code
_entity_poly.pdbx_strand_id
1 'polypeptide(L)'
;DADFRFAALWGYFENSRYVAAGGIVRPFEAISQHPPMTFVSRLGGWGWSWHIPMRRVTSVGIVVPVEDYRREASGYASLDDYFLARCRATPHLGRLIADARLVDGRVRMLRDFSYLADTVAGPGFLVIGDAAGFVDPIFSIGVVMALYSGQLAAWTIERSLRRPAMTAASRSFFAHQMRGRYELARTMALPGIAGDGSAAAAAYFDFFSQAEKELMWSAASMTTRSGNLVRASGGTDGPAVLKRRALSELHFA
;
A
#
# COMPACT_ATOMS: atom_id res chain seq x y z
N ASP A 1 13.57 -7.14 -4.61
CA ASP A 1 14.19 -6.72 -3.33
C ASP A 1 14.41 -7.99 -2.51
N ALA A 2 15.66 -8.36 -2.24
CA ALA A 2 15.98 -9.66 -1.63
C ALA A 2 15.70 -9.68 -0.12
N ASP A 3 15.70 -8.50 0.51
CA ASP A 3 15.80 -8.40 1.97
C ASP A 3 14.44 -8.45 2.68
N PHE A 4 13.33 -8.27 1.95
CA PHE A 4 12.01 -8.45 2.54
C PHE A 4 10.92 -8.77 1.51
N ARG A 5 10.37 -9.98 1.63
CA ARG A 5 9.39 -10.52 0.68
C ARG A 5 8.05 -10.75 1.35
N PHE A 6 7.00 -10.33 0.67
CA PHE A 6 5.61 -10.45 1.14
C PHE A 6 4.79 -11.40 0.27
N ALA A 7 3.83 -12.04 0.91
CA ALA A 7 2.72 -12.73 0.28
C ALA A 7 1.43 -11.96 0.56
N ALA A 8 0.69 -11.62 -0.49
CA ALA A 8 -0.67 -11.11 -0.41
C ALA A 8 -1.63 -12.27 -0.67
N LEU A 9 -2.55 -12.51 0.26
CA LEU A 9 -3.65 -13.45 0.12
C LEU A 9 -4.95 -12.67 0.21
N TRP A 10 -5.91 -12.93 -0.68
CA TRP A 10 -7.17 -12.20 -0.66
C TRP A 10 -8.36 -12.96 -1.22
N GLY A 11 -9.54 -12.56 -0.76
CA GLY A 11 -10.83 -13.05 -1.21
C GLY A 11 -11.87 -11.93 -1.19
N TYR A 12 -13.07 -12.26 -1.67
CA TYR A 12 -14.22 -11.38 -1.61
C TYR A 12 -15.26 -11.97 -0.68
N PHE A 13 -15.92 -11.14 0.10
CA PHE A 13 -16.90 -11.57 1.10
C PHE A 13 -18.27 -10.94 0.84
N GLU A 14 -19.30 -11.76 0.85
CA GLU A 14 -20.69 -11.32 0.96
C GLU A 14 -21.05 -11.11 2.43
N ASN A 15 -21.97 -10.18 2.70
CA ASN A 15 -22.53 -9.91 4.03
C ASN A 15 -21.50 -9.54 5.10
N SER A 16 -20.34 -9.01 4.72
CA SER A 16 -19.37 -8.45 5.67
C SER A 16 -19.86 -7.11 6.20
N ARG A 17 -19.83 -6.94 7.52
CA ARG A 17 -19.98 -5.63 8.15
C ARG A 17 -18.84 -4.71 7.72
N TYR A 18 -19.05 -3.40 7.77
CA TYR A 18 -18.03 -2.42 7.38
C TYR A 18 -17.95 -1.24 8.33
N VAL A 19 -16.81 -0.56 8.33
CA VAL A 19 -16.59 0.66 9.10
C VAL A 19 -17.03 1.86 8.25
N ALA A 20 -18.01 2.62 8.73
CA ALA A 20 -18.44 3.89 8.16
C ALA A 20 -17.75 5.07 8.88
N ALA A 21 -17.95 6.29 8.36
CA ALA A 21 -17.43 7.51 8.96
C ALA A 21 -17.67 7.59 10.49
N GLY A 22 -16.65 8.09 11.21
CA GLY A 22 -16.68 8.17 12.68
C GLY A 22 -16.39 6.85 13.40
N GLY A 23 -16.00 5.79 12.68
CA GLY A 23 -15.68 4.49 13.29
C GLY A 23 -16.90 3.63 13.62
N ILE A 24 -18.04 3.92 13.01
CA ILE A 24 -19.29 3.20 13.27
C ILE A 24 -19.32 1.96 12.37
N VAL A 25 -19.40 0.77 12.97
CA VAL A 25 -19.56 -0.49 12.23
C VAL A 25 -21.03 -0.68 11.87
N ARG A 26 -21.28 -1.00 10.59
CA ARG A 26 -22.62 -1.14 10.01
C ARG A 26 -22.77 -2.49 9.30
N PRO A 27 -23.99 -3.05 9.21
CA PRO A 27 -24.27 -4.20 8.34
C PRO A 27 -24.17 -3.80 6.86
N PHE A 28 -23.86 -4.75 5.97
CA PHE A 28 -23.56 -4.47 4.56
C PHE A 28 -24.70 -3.77 3.83
N GLU A 29 -25.95 -4.06 4.20
CA GLU A 29 -27.18 -3.52 3.61
C GLU A 29 -27.27 -1.99 3.75
N ALA A 30 -26.59 -1.42 4.75
CA ALA A 30 -26.56 0.02 4.99
C ALA A 30 -25.59 0.79 4.08
N ILE A 31 -24.82 0.12 3.21
CA ILE A 31 -23.76 0.72 2.39
C ILE A 31 -24.25 1.82 1.44
N SER A 32 -25.53 1.79 1.06
CA SER A 32 -26.16 2.83 0.24
C SER A 32 -26.47 4.12 1.01
N GLN A 33 -26.61 4.04 2.33
CA GLN A 33 -27.00 5.14 3.21
C GLN A 33 -25.80 5.73 3.96
N HIS A 34 -24.79 4.90 4.24
CA HIS A 34 -23.62 5.28 5.01
C HIS A 34 -22.36 4.90 4.25
N PRO A 35 -21.63 5.88 3.68
CA PRO A 35 -20.41 5.61 2.93
C PRO A 35 -19.39 4.81 3.74
N PRO A 36 -18.81 3.75 3.15
CA PRO A 36 -17.79 2.94 3.81
C PRO A 36 -16.44 3.66 3.84
N MET A 37 -15.59 3.24 4.77
CA MET A 37 -14.16 3.57 4.80
C MET A 37 -13.34 2.32 4.50
N THR A 38 -12.21 2.51 3.82
CA THR A 38 -11.15 1.48 3.77
C THR A 38 -10.61 1.29 5.19
N PHE A 39 -10.60 0.06 5.67
CA PHE A 39 -10.07 -0.28 6.97
C PHE A 39 -8.79 -1.10 6.83
N VAL A 40 -7.73 -0.64 7.49
CA VAL A 40 -6.42 -1.29 7.50
C VAL A 40 -6.08 -1.65 8.93
N SER A 41 -5.67 -2.91 9.16
CA SER A 41 -5.27 -3.37 10.49
C SER A 41 -3.97 -4.14 10.46
N ARG A 42 -3.25 -4.13 11.58
CA ARG A 42 -2.00 -4.87 11.77
C ARG A 42 -2.29 -6.31 12.18
N LEU A 43 -1.49 -7.25 11.67
CA LEU A 43 -1.57 -8.69 11.97
C LEU A 43 -0.46 -9.20 12.92
N GLY A 44 0.49 -8.34 13.25
CA GLY A 44 1.73 -8.68 13.97
C GLY A 44 2.94 -8.58 13.05
N GLY A 45 4.12 -8.31 13.63
CA GLY A 45 5.34 -8.08 12.84
C GLY A 45 5.13 -6.99 11.77
N TRP A 46 5.48 -7.31 10.53
CA TRP A 46 5.22 -6.52 9.32
C TRP A 46 3.92 -6.87 8.59
N GLY A 47 3.17 -7.84 9.10
CA GLY A 47 1.91 -8.27 8.52
C GLY A 47 0.78 -7.27 8.76
N TRP A 48 -0.09 -7.12 7.77
CA TRP A 48 -1.23 -6.21 7.80
C TRP A 48 -2.39 -6.73 6.93
N SER A 49 -3.57 -6.15 7.07
CA SER A 49 -4.75 -6.54 6.29
C SER A 49 -5.48 -5.33 5.75
N TRP A 50 -6.16 -5.52 4.62
CA TRP A 50 -7.15 -4.57 4.11
C TRP A 50 -8.57 -5.13 4.23
N HIS A 51 -9.53 -4.22 4.38
CA HIS A 51 -10.95 -4.45 4.27
C HIS A 51 -11.54 -3.28 3.49
N ILE A 52 -12.00 -3.56 2.26
CA ILE A 52 -12.44 -2.56 1.28
C ILE A 52 -13.85 -2.95 0.82
N PRO A 53 -14.90 -2.35 1.39
CA PRO A 53 -16.26 -2.54 0.94
C PRO A 53 -16.45 -2.04 -0.49
N MET A 54 -17.02 -2.87 -1.36
CA MET A 54 -17.39 -2.53 -2.74
C MET A 54 -18.92 -2.57 -2.88
N ARG A 55 -19.43 -2.28 -4.08
CA ARG A 55 -20.89 -2.18 -4.33
C ARG A 55 -21.70 -3.43 -3.97
N ARG A 56 -21.09 -4.63 -3.97
CA ARG A 56 -21.79 -5.92 -3.78
C ARG A 56 -21.09 -6.88 -2.83
N VAL A 57 -19.80 -6.71 -2.63
CA VAL A 57 -18.93 -7.59 -1.85
C VAL A 57 -17.90 -6.73 -1.14
N THR A 58 -17.23 -7.28 -0.15
CA THR A 58 -16.07 -6.65 0.49
C THR A 58 -14.80 -7.37 0.05
N SER A 59 -13.84 -6.64 -0.51
CA SER A 59 -12.49 -7.15 -0.74
C SER A 59 -11.75 -7.21 0.60
N VAL A 60 -11.26 -8.39 0.96
CA VAL A 60 -10.49 -8.62 2.19
C VAL A 60 -9.21 -9.30 1.83
N GLY A 61 -8.09 -8.79 2.34
CA GLY A 61 -6.80 -9.41 2.13
C GLY A 61 -5.88 -9.25 3.31
N ILE A 62 -4.94 -10.18 3.40
CA ILE A 62 -3.83 -10.15 4.34
C ILE A 62 -2.53 -10.10 3.55
N VAL A 63 -1.58 -9.31 4.03
CA VAL A 63 -0.22 -9.26 3.56
C VAL A 63 0.68 -9.69 4.71
N VAL A 64 1.47 -10.74 4.49
CA VAL A 64 2.35 -11.33 5.50
C VAL A 64 3.74 -11.56 4.92
N PRO A 65 4.81 -11.51 5.74
CA PRO A 65 6.13 -11.94 5.30
C PRO A 65 6.08 -13.37 4.75
N VAL A 66 6.80 -13.64 3.65
CA VAL A 66 6.81 -14.97 3.00
C VAL A 66 7.29 -16.07 3.95
N GLU A 67 8.25 -15.76 4.83
CA GLU A 67 8.74 -16.75 5.80
C GLU A 67 7.71 -17.05 6.90
N ASP A 68 6.89 -16.07 7.29
CA ASP A 68 5.77 -16.30 8.21
C ASP A 68 4.71 -17.19 7.57
N TYR A 69 4.37 -16.91 6.31
CA TYR A 69 3.47 -17.77 5.53
C TYR A 69 4.01 -19.20 5.44
N ARG A 70 5.29 -19.40 5.07
CA ARG A 70 5.88 -20.74 4.94
C ARG A 70 5.87 -21.53 6.24
N ARG A 71 6.13 -20.86 7.37
CA ARG A 71 6.14 -21.49 8.70
C ARG A 71 4.73 -21.90 9.15
N GLU A 72 3.73 -21.08 8.85
CA GLU A 72 2.37 -21.26 9.40
C GLU A 72 1.45 -22.06 8.47
N ALA A 73 1.59 -21.95 7.15
CA ALA A 73 0.64 -22.50 6.19
C ALA A 73 0.57 -24.03 6.19
N SER A 74 1.65 -24.72 6.56
CA SER A 74 1.68 -26.19 6.66
C SER A 74 0.77 -26.75 7.76
N GLY A 75 0.34 -25.91 8.71
CA GLY A 75 -0.63 -26.29 9.75
C GLY A 75 -2.08 -26.29 9.29
N TYR A 76 -2.37 -25.95 8.03
CA TYR A 76 -3.72 -25.83 7.48
C TYR A 76 -3.92 -26.76 6.29
N ALA A 77 -5.15 -27.25 6.12
CA ALA A 77 -5.49 -28.18 5.04
C ALA A 77 -5.49 -27.50 3.66
N SER A 78 -5.74 -26.19 3.60
CA SER A 78 -5.78 -25.42 2.37
C SER A 78 -5.34 -23.96 2.56
N LEU A 79 -5.08 -23.28 1.44
CA LEU A 79 -4.82 -21.82 1.41
C LEU A 79 -6.00 -21.03 2.00
N ASP A 80 -7.21 -21.47 1.69
CA ASP A 80 -8.45 -20.86 2.15
C ASP A 80 -8.59 -20.99 3.67
N ASP A 81 -8.28 -22.16 4.24
CA ASP A 81 -8.31 -22.38 5.69
C ASP A 81 -7.29 -21.50 6.41
N TYR A 82 -6.05 -21.42 5.89
CA TYR A 82 -5.02 -20.53 6.43
C TYR A 82 -5.50 -19.07 6.40
N PHE A 83 -5.97 -18.60 5.25
CA PHE A 83 -6.43 -17.22 5.08
C PHE A 83 -7.59 -16.88 6.02
N LEU A 84 -8.62 -17.74 6.08
CA LEU A 84 -9.79 -17.53 6.93
C LEU A 84 -9.42 -17.55 8.41
N ALA A 85 -8.56 -18.48 8.84
CA ALA A 85 -8.09 -18.54 10.22
C ALA A 85 -7.34 -17.27 10.62
N ARG A 86 -6.42 -16.79 9.76
CA ARG A 86 -5.70 -15.52 10.00
C ARG A 86 -6.63 -14.32 10.05
N CYS A 87 -7.60 -14.23 9.13
CA CYS A 87 -8.58 -13.14 9.15
C CYS A 87 -9.44 -13.16 10.42
N ARG A 88 -9.93 -14.33 10.85
CA ARG A 88 -10.75 -14.49 12.06
C ARG A 88 -9.99 -14.25 13.35
N ALA A 89 -8.72 -14.64 13.41
CA ALA A 89 -7.84 -14.37 14.55
C ALA A 89 -7.47 -12.87 14.69
N THR A 90 -7.74 -12.06 13.68
CA THR A 90 -7.45 -10.62 13.69
C THR A 90 -8.61 -9.87 14.36
N PRO A 91 -8.41 -9.18 15.50
CA PRO A 91 -9.52 -8.74 16.36
C PRO A 91 -10.66 -7.99 15.68
N HIS A 92 -10.34 -6.90 14.94
CA HIS A 92 -11.37 -6.10 14.29
C HIS A 92 -11.82 -6.71 12.96
N LEU A 93 -10.88 -7.23 12.16
CA LEU A 93 -11.20 -7.86 10.89
C LEU A 93 -12.12 -9.08 11.07
N GLY A 94 -11.79 -9.97 12.01
CA GLY A 94 -12.58 -11.15 12.34
C GLY A 94 -14.02 -10.80 12.73
N ARG A 95 -14.22 -9.71 13.47
CA ARG A 95 -15.56 -9.19 13.79
C ARG A 95 -16.29 -8.62 12.58
N LEU A 96 -15.59 -7.97 11.65
CA LEU A 96 -16.19 -7.45 10.41
C LEU A 96 -16.64 -8.56 9.46
N ILE A 97 -15.98 -9.72 9.50
CA ILE A 97 -16.27 -10.87 8.65
C ILE A 97 -16.97 -12.04 9.39
N ALA A 98 -17.44 -11.83 10.62
CA ALA A 98 -17.97 -12.89 11.48
C ALA A 98 -19.13 -13.67 10.81
N ASP A 99 -20.07 -12.92 10.22
CA ASP A 99 -21.25 -13.45 9.52
C ASP A 99 -21.06 -13.51 8.00
N ALA A 100 -19.85 -13.21 7.52
CA ALA A 100 -19.57 -13.04 6.11
C ALA A 100 -19.21 -14.35 5.41
N ARG A 101 -19.61 -14.49 4.15
CA ARG A 101 -19.33 -15.68 3.33
C ARG A 101 -18.27 -15.38 2.28
N LEU A 102 -17.22 -16.20 2.23
CA LEU A 102 -16.22 -16.13 1.16
C LEU A 102 -16.89 -16.49 -0.18
N VAL A 103 -16.82 -15.58 -1.14
CA VAL A 103 -17.35 -15.74 -2.49
C VAL A 103 -16.54 -16.79 -3.25
N ASP A 104 -17.25 -17.70 -3.90
CA ASP A 104 -16.73 -18.83 -4.69
C ASP A 104 -15.81 -19.80 -3.96
N GLY A 105 -15.57 -19.62 -2.65
CA GLY A 105 -14.58 -20.42 -1.91
C GLY A 105 -13.20 -20.34 -2.56
N ARG A 106 -12.78 -19.15 -2.98
CA ARG A 106 -11.52 -18.94 -3.71
C ARG A 106 -10.69 -17.82 -3.11
N VAL A 107 -9.65 -18.19 -2.38
CA VAL A 107 -8.55 -17.29 -2.05
C VAL A 107 -7.55 -17.23 -3.19
N ARG A 108 -7.08 -16.03 -3.47
CA ARG A 108 -6.00 -15.76 -4.42
C ARG A 108 -4.72 -15.45 -3.64
N MET A 109 -3.58 -15.74 -4.25
CA MET A 109 -2.28 -15.44 -3.67
C MET A 109 -1.35 -14.81 -4.72
N LEU A 110 -0.60 -13.79 -4.31
CA LEU A 110 0.51 -13.22 -5.04
C LEU A 110 1.71 -13.09 -4.09
N ARG A 111 2.90 -13.46 -4.56
CA ARG A 111 4.14 -13.38 -3.80
C ARG A 111 5.11 -12.44 -4.50
N ASP A 112 6.04 -11.88 -3.72
CA ASP A 112 7.23 -11.18 -4.23
C ASP A 112 6.87 -10.04 -5.19
N PHE A 113 5.77 -9.34 -4.89
CA PHE A 113 5.23 -8.28 -5.75
C PHE A 113 6.01 -6.97 -5.67
N SER A 114 6.93 -6.80 -4.70
CA SER A 114 7.69 -5.57 -4.53
C SER A 114 8.98 -5.58 -5.39
N TYR A 115 9.06 -4.67 -6.37
CA TYR A 115 10.20 -4.49 -7.26
C TYR A 115 10.28 -3.07 -7.80
N LEU A 116 11.46 -2.74 -8.32
CA LEU A 116 11.72 -1.50 -9.05
C LEU A 116 12.58 -1.86 -10.27
N ALA A 117 12.21 -1.39 -11.45
CA ALA A 117 13.01 -1.60 -12.65
C ALA A 117 14.34 -0.83 -12.54
N ASP A 118 15.43 -1.45 -12.98
CA ASP A 118 16.76 -0.82 -12.98
C ASP A 118 16.79 0.42 -13.87
N THR A 119 16.06 0.38 -14.99
CA THR A 119 15.93 1.49 -15.94
C THR A 119 14.45 1.70 -16.28
N VAL A 120 13.98 2.92 -16.08
CA VAL A 120 12.60 3.33 -16.39
C VAL A 120 12.49 4.12 -17.69
N ALA A 121 13.62 4.48 -18.32
CA ALA A 121 13.62 5.22 -19.56
C ALA A 121 14.93 5.05 -20.34
N GLY A 122 14.84 4.97 -21.67
CA GLY A 122 15.99 4.94 -22.57
C GLY A 122 15.65 5.48 -23.96
N PRO A 123 16.57 5.39 -24.93
CA PRO A 123 16.26 5.77 -26.31
C PRO A 123 15.06 4.98 -26.84
N GLY A 124 13.98 5.68 -27.19
CA GLY A 124 12.79 5.08 -27.78
C GLY A 124 11.81 4.42 -26.80
N PHE A 125 12.05 4.46 -25.49
CA PHE A 125 11.11 3.86 -24.52
C PHE A 125 11.03 4.61 -23.20
N LEU A 126 9.86 4.52 -22.57
CA LEU A 126 9.56 4.93 -21.19
C LEU A 126 8.77 3.78 -20.54
N VAL A 127 8.98 3.55 -19.26
CA VAL A 127 8.31 2.51 -18.48
C VAL A 127 7.44 3.18 -17.42
N ILE A 128 6.17 2.79 -17.33
CA ILE A 128 5.16 3.43 -16.46
C ILE A 128 4.37 2.41 -15.64
N GLY A 129 3.72 2.88 -14.57
CA GLY A 129 2.90 2.05 -13.68
C GLY A 129 3.65 0.83 -13.16
N ASP A 130 2.94 -0.28 -13.04
CA ASP A 130 3.53 -1.52 -12.50
C ASP A 130 4.71 -2.02 -13.35
N ALA A 131 4.80 -1.71 -14.65
CA ALA A 131 5.98 -2.08 -15.43
C ALA A 131 7.27 -1.39 -14.91
N ALA A 132 7.15 -0.20 -14.31
CA ALA A 132 8.28 0.54 -13.75
C ALA A 132 8.63 0.06 -12.34
N GLY A 133 7.62 -0.31 -11.56
CA GLY A 133 7.81 -0.79 -10.20
C GLY A 133 6.50 -0.94 -9.45
N PHE A 134 6.53 -1.78 -8.43
CA PHE A 134 5.45 -1.99 -7.49
C PHE A 134 6.04 -2.10 -6.08
N VAL A 135 5.38 -1.51 -5.09
CA VAL A 135 5.89 -1.45 -3.71
C VAL A 135 5.05 -2.38 -2.82
N ASP A 136 4.31 -1.84 -1.88
CA ASP A 136 3.36 -2.54 -1.03
C ASP A 136 2.05 -1.72 -1.03
N PRO A 137 0.88 -2.38 -1.12
CA PRO A 137 -0.38 -1.69 -1.33
C PRO A 137 -0.94 -1.01 -0.07
N ILE A 138 -0.24 -1.01 1.07
CA ILE A 138 -0.74 -0.47 2.35
C ILE A 138 -1.20 0.98 2.29
N PHE A 139 -0.59 1.79 1.42
CA PHE A 139 -0.97 3.19 1.22
C PHE A 139 -1.75 3.46 -0.08
N SER A 140 -2.17 2.41 -0.80
CA SER A 140 -2.96 2.54 -2.03
C SER A 140 -2.36 3.44 -3.11
N ILE A 141 -1.03 3.56 -3.16
CA ILE A 141 -0.32 4.48 -4.06
C ILE A 141 -0.19 3.96 -5.51
N GLY A 142 -0.43 2.67 -5.76
CA GLY A 142 -0.13 2.04 -7.07
C GLY A 142 -0.87 2.72 -8.24
N VAL A 143 -2.20 2.91 -8.11
CA VAL A 143 -3.00 3.58 -9.16
C VAL A 143 -2.60 5.04 -9.32
N VAL A 144 -2.27 5.73 -8.22
CA VAL A 144 -1.78 7.12 -8.27
C VAL A 144 -0.46 7.21 -9.04
N MET A 145 0.46 6.28 -8.79
CA MET A 145 1.74 6.17 -9.50
C MET A 145 1.57 5.83 -10.98
N ALA A 146 0.63 4.93 -11.31
CA ALA A 146 0.32 4.61 -12.70
C ALA A 146 -0.22 5.81 -13.48
N LEU A 147 -1.17 6.56 -12.91
CA LEU A 147 -1.71 7.77 -13.53
C LEU A 147 -0.65 8.87 -13.66
N TYR A 148 0.11 9.12 -12.59
CA TYR A 148 1.18 10.10 -12.59
C TYR A 148 2.24 9.80 -13.65
N SER A 149 2.72 8.56 -13.69
CA SER A 149 3.75 8.13 -14.65
C SER A 149 3.24 8.18 -16.08
N GLY A 150 1.98 7.82 -16.32
CA GLY A 150 1.33 7.98 -17.62
C GLY A 150 1.28 9.44 -18.09
N GLN A 151 0.88 10.36 -17.22
CA GLN A 151 0.87 11.79 -17.53
C GLN A 151 2.28 12.33 -17.81
N LEU A 152 3.24 11.96 -16.97
CA LEU A 152 4.63 12.38 -17.13
C LEU A 152 5.24 11.85 -18.42
N ALA A 153 4.94 10.59 -18.78
CA ALA A 153 5.37 10.00 -20.04
C ALA A 153 4.78 10.73 -21.24
N ALA A 154 3.48 11.06 -21.21
CA ALA A 154 2.84 11.83 -22.27
C ALA A 154 3.51 13.19 -22.50
N TRP A 155 3.82 13.92 -21.43
CA TRP A 155 4.56 15.19 -21.50
C TRP A 155 5.98 15.02 -22.05
N THR A 156 6.69 13.97 -21.61
CA THR A 156 8.04 13.68 -22.11
C THR A 156 8.03 13.34 -23.59
N ILE A 157 7.06 12.55 -24.05
CA ILE A 157 6.89 12.19 -25.46
C ILE A 157 6.57 13.45 -26.28
N GLU A 158 5.55 14.22 -25.88
CA GLU A 158 5.16 15.44 -26.59
C GLU A 158 6.35 16.41 -26.72
N ARG A 159 7.05 16.67 -25.62
CA ARG A 159 8.20 17.59 -25.61
C ARG A 159 9.33 17.08 -26.50
N SER A 160 9.60 15.78 -26.50
CA SER A 160 10.64 15.17 -27.34
C SER A 160 10.29 15.27 -28.83
N LEU A 161 9.02 15.04 -29.20
CA LEU A 161 8.54 15.15 -30.58
C LEU A 161 8.56 16.60 -31.07
N ARG A 162 8.14 17.57 -30.24
CA ARG A 162 8.14 18.99 -30.60
C ARG A 162 9.53 19.62 -30.60
N ARG A 163 10.44 19.12 -29.74
CA ARG A 163 11.79 19.64 -29.56
C ARG A 163 12.79 18.48 -29.47
N PRO A 164 13.20 17.89 -30.61
CA PRO A 164 14.11 16.74 -30.61
C PRO A 164 15.41 16.95 -29.83
N ALA A 165 15.96 18.18 -29.86
CA ALA A 165 17.14 18.56 -29.07
C ALA A 165 16.96 18.45 -27.55
N MET A 166 15.71 18.46 -27.04
CA MET A 166 15.38 18.30 -25.62
C MET A 166 15.07 16.86 -25.22
N THR A 167 15.13 15.89 -26.12
CA THR A 167 14.74 14.49 -25.85
C THR A 167 15.53 13.89 -24.69
N ALA A 168 16.85 14.07 -24.68
CA ALA A 168 17.71 13.55 -23.62
C ALA A 168 17.38 14.17 -22.25
N ALA A 169 17.19 15.50 -22.20
CA ALA A 169 16.85 16.20 -20.98
C ALA A 169 15.46 15.80 -20.43
N SER A 170 14.47 15.72 -21.32
CA SER A 170 13.08 15.34 -20.96
C SER A 170 13.02 13.90 -20.43
N ARG A 171 13.80 13.01 -21.04
CA ARG A 171 13.94 11.62 -20.59
C ARG A 171 14.64 11.51 -19.24
N SER A 172 15.72 12.26 -19.03
CA SER A 172 16.43 12.31 -17.73
C SER A 172 15.50 12.81 -16.62
N PHE A 173 14.73 13.87 -16.90
CA PHE A 173 13.73 14.39 -15.97
C PHE A 173 12.66 13.34 -15.62
N PHE A 174 12.13 12.64 -16.63
CA PHE A 174 11.19 11.52 -16.39
C PHE A 174 11.79 10.47 -15.45
N ALA A 175 13.00 10.01 -15.74
CA ALA A 175 13.65 8.98 -14.94
C ALA A 175 13.90 9.43 -13.49
N HIS A 176 14.34 10.67 -13.30
CA HIS A 176 14.58 11.24 -11.98
C HIS A 176 13.30 11.32 -11.14
N GLN A 177 12.21 11.85 -11.71
CA GLN A 177 10.92 11.95 -11.05
C GLN A 177 10.34 10.57 -10.68
N MET A 178 10.48 9.59 -11.57
CA MET A 178 10.03 8.22 -11.32
C MET A 178 10.83 7.58 -10.18
N ARG A 179 12.17 7.68 -10.24
CA ARG A 179 13.06 7.13 -9.20
C ARG A 179 12.73 7.71 -7.83
N GLY A 180 12.69 9.05 -7.69
CA GLY A 180 12.43 9.70 -6.41
C GLY A 180 11.11 9.28 -5.76
N ARG A 181 10.03 9.21 -6.55
CA ARG A 181 8.71 8.80 -6.04
C ARG A 181 8.65 7.34 -5.61
N TYR A 182 9.21 6.42 -6.40
CA TYR A 182 9.24 5.01 -6.03
C TYR A 182 10.12 4.76 -4.81
N GLU A 183 11.26 5.43 -4.69
CA GLU A 183 12.13 5.28 -3.51
C GLU A 183 11.50 5.87 -2.24
N LEU A 184 10.78 6.99 -2.35
CA LEU A 184 9.99 7.52 -1.22
C LEU A 184 8.89 6.54 -0.80
N ALA A 185 8.14 6.01 -1.77
CA ALA A 185 7.13 4.99 -1.52
C ALA A 185 7.69 3.74 -0.85
N ARG A 186 8.83 3.24 -1.34
CA ARG A 186 9.55 2.10 -0.75
C ARG A 186 9.98 2.40 0.68
N THR A 187 10.56 3.57 0.93
CA THR A 187 10.92 4.03 2.28
C THR A 187 9.72 4.02 3.21
N MET A 188 8.56 4.50 2.76
CA MET A 188 7.36 4.52 3.60
C MET A 188 6.81 3.12 3.90
N ALA A 189 6.90 2.17 2.97
CA ALA A 189 6.12 0.94 3.02
C ALA A 189 6.93 -0.32 3.40
N LEU A 190 8.22 -0.38 3.04
CA LEU A 190 9.07 -1.57 3.17
C LEU A 190 10.11 -1.41 4.29
N PRO A 191 10.47 -2.48 5.02
CA PRO A 191 11.60 -2.44 5.95
C PRO A 191 12.94 -2.29 5.24
N GLY A 192 13.95 -1.81 5.97
CA GLY A 192 15.35 -2.02 5.59
C GLY A 192 15.86 -1.22 4.39
N ILE A 193 15.11 -0.25 3.86
CA ILE A 193 15.61 0.64 2.80
C ILE A 193 16.79 1.46 3.35
N ALA A 194 18.00 1.20 2.83
CA ALA A 194 19.24 1.87 3.17
C ALA A 194 20.03 2.22 1.89
N GLY A 195 21.08 3.04 2.02
CA GLY A 195 21.95 3.42 0.89
C GLY A 195 21.29 4.41 -0.10
N ASP A 196 21.62 4.30 -1.39
CA ASP A 196 21.24 5.26 -2.44
C ASP A 196 19.73 5.51 -2.55
N GLY A 197 18.91 4.50 -2.27
CA GLY A 197 17.45 4.64 -2.23
C GLY A 197 16.97 5.60 -1.14
N SER A 198 17.63 5.62 0.02
CA SER A 198 17.31 6.55 1.12
C SER A 198 17.66 7.99 0.77
N ALA A 199 18.78 8.22 0.06
CA ALA A 199 19.19 9.56 -0.37
C ALA A 199 18.23 10.13 -1.42
N ALA A 200 17.81 9.32 -2.40
CA ALA A 200 16.82 9.72 -3.39
C ALA A 200 15.45 10.03 -2.76
N ALA A 201 15.03 9.20 -1.79
CA ALA A 201 13.80 9.43 -1.04
C ALA A 201 13.86 10.73 -0.22
N ALA A 202 14.97 11.00 0.47
CA ALA A 202 15.16 12.21 1.27
C ALA A 202 15.12 13.48 0.41
N ALA A 203 15.90 13.50 -0.68
CA ALA A 203 15.89 14.62 -1.63
C ALA A 203 14.49 14.86 -2.21
N TYR A 204 13.74 13.79 -2.47
CA TYR A 204 12.37 13.90 -2.98
C TYR A 204 11.37 14.35 -1.91
N PHE A 205 11.57 13.94 -0.66
CA PHE A 205 10.75 14.30 0.48
C PHE A 205 10.75 15.81 0.75
N ASP A 206 11.89 16.48 0.53
CA ASP A 206 12.02 17.91 0.79
C ASP A 206 11.09 18.79 -0.06
N PHE A 207 10.72 18.33 -1.27
CA PHE A 207 9.82 19.05 -2.17
C PHE A 207 8.35 19.06 -1.72
N PHE A 208 7.96 18.23 -0.75
CA PHE A 208 6.58 18.21 -0.27
C PHE A 208 6.29 19.35 0.70
N SER A 209 5.06 19.85 0.63
CA SER A 209 4.54 20.81 1.62
C SER A 209 4.54 20.21 3.02
N GLN A 210 4.52 21.06 4.04
CA GLN A 210 4.43 20.62 5.43
C GLN A 210 3.20 19.72 5.68
N ALA A 211 2.05 20.08 5.11
CA ALA A 211 0.82 19.29 5.25
C ALA A 211 0.95 17.88 4.65
N GLU A 212 1.59 17.75 3.49
CA GLU A 212 1.85 16.43 2.88
C GLU A 212 2.81 15.60 3.74
N LYS A 213 3.85 16.22 4.28
CA LYS A 213 4.80 15.57 5.20
C LYS A 213 4.10 15.07 6.47
N GLU A 214 3.18 15.85 7.05
CA GLU A 214 2.37 15.47 8.22
C GLU A 214 1.40 14.31 7.91
N LEU A 215 0.80 14.28 6.71
CA LEU A 215 -0.05 13.18 6.26
C LEU A 215 0.75 11.88 6.05
N MET A 216 1.92 11.97 5.39
CA MET A 216 2.83 10.83 5.22
C MET A 216 3.26 10.27 6.57
N TRP A 217 3.62 11.16 7.50
CA TRP A 217 4.01 10.78 8.86
C TRP A 217 2.86 10.10 9.62
N SER A 218 1.64 10.61 9.49
CA SER A 218 0.46 10.01 10.12
C SER A 218 0.19 8.60 9.58
N ALA A 219 0.22 8.43 8.25
CA ALA A 219 0.02 7.13 7.60
C ALA A 219 1.11 6.10 8.01
N ALA A 220 2.37 6.51 8.00
CA ALA A 220 3.48 5.64 8.41
C ALA A 220 3.41 5.30 9.91
N SER A 221 3.00 6.24 10.75
CA SER A 221 2.83 6.02 12.19
C SER A 221 1.71 5.02 12.50
N MET A 222 0.56 5.15 11.83
CA MET A 222 -0.58 4.23 12.01
C MET A 222 -0.26 2.78 11.62
N THR A 223 0.76 2.60 10.77
CA THR A 223 1.18 1.29 10.26
C THR A 223 2.49 0.81 10.87
N THR A 224 2.99 1.48 11.92
CA THR A 224 4.27 1.20 12.61
C THR A 224 5.50 1.23 11.70
N ARG A 225 5.41 1.97 10.60
CA ARG A 225 6.46 2.15 9.57
C ARG A 225 7.18 3.49 9.66
N SER A 226 6.75 4.38 10.57
CA SER A 226 7.30 5.73 10.73
C SER A 226 8.81 5.76 11.00
N GLY A 227 9.38 4.70 11.61
CA GLY A 227 10.83 4.59 11.81
C GLY A 227 11.66 4.65 10.52
N ASN A 228 11.08 4.29 9.37
CA ASN A 228 11.75 4.48 8.08
C ASN A 228 11.85 5.95 7.69
N LEU A 229 10.78 6.73 7.93
CA LEU A 229 10.75 8.16 7.63
C LEU A 229 11.70 8.93 8.56
N VAL A 230 11.80 8.55 9.84
CA VAL A 230 12.78 9.14 10.78
C VAL A 230 14.20 8.97 10.25
N ARG A 231 14.55 7.75 9.82
CA ARG A 231 15.87 7.45 9.26
C ARG A 231 16.14 8.24 7.98
N ALA A 232 15.15 8.33 7.09
CA ALA A 232 15.28 9.06 5.84
C ALA A 232 15.38 10.58 6.02
N SER A 233 14.76 11.14 7.06
CA SER A 233 14.80 12.58 7.35
C SER A 233 16.01 13.02 8.19
N GLY A 234 16.88 12.09 8.61
CA GLY A 234 18.05 12.39 9.45
C GLY A 234 17.72 12.95 10.84
N GLY A 235 16.47 12.84 11.29
CA GLY A 235 15.98 13.38 12.56
C GLY A 235 15.88 12.31 13.66
N THR A 236 15.64 12.73 14.91
CA THR A 236 15.40 11.82 16.05
C THR A 236 13.91 11.60 16.32
N ASP A 237 13.07 12.59 16.01
CA ASP A 237 11.62 12.58 16.23
C ASP A 237 10.89 13.14 15.01
N GLY A 238 9.75 12.53 14.63
CA GLY A 238 8.88 13.09 13.60
C GLY A 238 7.83 14.04 14.18
N PRO A 239 7.12 14.79 13.32
CA PRO A 239 6.14 15.79 13.76
C PRO A 239 5.02 15.18 14.62
N ALA A 240 4.33 16.01 15.40
CA ALA A 240 3.19 15.56 16.18
C ALA A 240 2.14 14.91 15.25
N VAL A 241 1.81 13.63 15.50
CA VAL A 241 0.81 12.91 14.71
C VAL A 241 -0.55 13.57 14.94
N LEU A 242 -1.33 13.78 13.87
CA LEU A 242 -2.73 14.19 13.96
C LEU A 242 -3.46 13.31 15.00
N LYS A 243 -4.31 13.93 15.86
CA LYS A 243 -4.96 13.27 17.01
C LYS A 243 -5.39 11.83 16.68
N ARG A 244 -4.78 10.86 17.37
CA ARG A 244 -5.16 9.45 17.31
C ARG A 244 -6.51 9.29 18.00
N ARG A 245 -7.55 8.90 17.26
CA ARG A 245 -8.69 8.23 17.89
C ARG A 245 -8.29 6.79 18.20
N ALA A 246 -8.58 6.32 19.39
CA ALA A 246 -8.25 4.95 19.75
C ALA A 246 -9.14 3.99 18.94
N LEU A 247 -8.55 2.94 18.36
CA LEU A 247 -9.32 1.88 17.68
C LEU A 247 -10.32 1.16 18.61
N SER A 248 -10.18 1.33 19.92
CA SER A 248 -11.17 0.91 20.94
C SER A 248 -12.53 1.61 20.80
N GLU A 249 -12.65 2.61 19.93
CA GLU A 249 -13.87 3.37 19.65
C GLU A 249 -14.66 2.82 18.44
N LEU A 250 -14.35 1.62 17.90
CA LEU A 250 -15.23 1.02 16.89
C LEU A 250 -16.56 0.64 17.52
N HIS A 251 -17.61 1.40 17.20
CA HIS A 251 -18.95 1.21 17.72
C HIS A 251 -19.72 0.25 16.82
N PHE A 252 -20.01 -0.95 17.34
CA PHE A 252 -20.82 -1.93 16.64
C PHE A 252 -22.29 -1.56 16.83
N ALA A 253 -22.89 -1.03 15.76
CA ALA A 253 -24.33 -0.85 15.65
C ALA A 253 -25.03 -2.16 15.27
#